data_AF-A0A177DUV7-F1
#
_entry.id   AF-A0A177DUV7-F1
#
_cell.length_a   1.000
_cell.length_b   1.000
_cell.length_c   1.000
_cell.angle_alpha   90.00
_cell.angle_beta   90.00
_cell.angle_gamma   90.00
#
_symmetry.space_group_name_H-M   'P 1'
#
loop_
_entity.id
_entity.type
_entity.pdbx_description
1 polymer ?
#
loop_
_entity_poly.entity_id
_entity_poly.type
_entity_poly.pdbx_seq_one_letter_code
_entity_poly.pdbx_strand_id
1 'polypeptide(L)'
;MTTADNATSLSTSESSEPPILHDQGMPKAARAHRSRTAKKNALSKDLNVTISSSDQALLTKSVITVKNVMKEQNAGSTANAPSISDAGVSASDALPKKPGQLSSSPIVDQALDNLLVMIRPERQDLLQGPCITIHVGGTSVINISKRAAMATSSVLHKHFTANPESLEYRFSRGQVHPGAVRFLLIDWMQETCNEFEAYAIPAQKTFGEDVAILCAARLLGMERYCRHILTGYIGYLKTHLPSYEEIIAIEQNATSDKDPLWTAMINHLCHDRYKGLIPDAEDFEAFLEKHTRLKKAMESADIFFAGYAKKRAEGREKERRQRWEQNQAEKRQRIAREQLAAESLKKKLDEKGSGLMSVTADEAEVLRGRTRTR
;
A
#
# COMPACT_ATOMS: atom_id res chain seq x y z
N MET A 1 -50.43 -8.86 34.18
CA MET A 1 -50.66 -10.17 34.82
C MET A 1 -50.08 -11.24 33.92
N THR A 2 -48.84 -11.66 34.20
CA THR A 2 -48.25 -13.00 34.04
C THR A 2 -46.75 -12.83 34.31
N THR A 3 -46.40 -13.09 35.55
CA THR A 3 -45.06 -13.25 36.11
C THR A 3 -44.48 -14.60 35.69
N ALA A 4 -43.21 -14.64 35.33
CA ALA A 4 -42.43 -15.87 35.31
C ALA A 4 -40.99 -15.53 35.71
N ASP A 5 -40.75 -15.69 37.01
CA ASP A 5 -39.44 -15.76 37.63
C ASP A 5 -38.71 -17.01 37.15
N ASN A 6 -37.43 -16.89 36.84
CA ASN A 6 -36.56 -18.06 36.84
C ASN A 6 -35.19 -17.68 37.43
N ALA A 7 -35.05 -18.00 38.71
CA ALA A 7 -33.81 -17.97 39.45
C ALA A 7 -33.00 -19.23 39.12
N THR A 8 -31.72 -19.10 38.84
CA THR A 8 -30.80 -20.25 38.79
C THR A 8 -29.50 -19.91 39.51
N SER A 9 -29.47 -20.40 40.75
CA SER A 9 -28.37 -20.89 41.57
C SER A 9 -26.91 -20.55 41.23
N LEU A 10 -26.26 -19.94 42.23
CA LEU A 10 -24.85 -20.07 42.58
C LEU A 10 -24.37 -21.53 42.54
N SER A 11 -23.16 -21.74 42.03
CA SER A 11 -22.31 -22.89 42.35
C SER A 11 -20.88 -22.41 42.55
N THR A 12 -20.45 -22.46 43.80
CA THR A 12 -19.06 -22.34 44.29
C THR A 12 -18.36 -23.69 44.18
N SER A 13 -17.13 -23.71 43.64
CA SER A 13 -16.13 -24.78 43.81
C SER A 13 -14.74 -24.17 43.55
N GLU A 14 -13.92 -23.95 44.59
CA GLU A 14 -12.86 -24.87 45.06
C GLU A 14 -11.89 -25.26 43.92
N SER A 15 -10.75 -24.57 43.83
CA SER A 15 -9.46 -24.91 44.44
C SER A 15 -8.78 -26.14 43.82
N SER A 16 -7.79 -25.89 42.97
CA SER A 16 -6.66 -26.80 42.79
C SER A 16 -5.50 -26.04 42.15
N GLU A 17 -4.56 -25.60 42.98
CA GLU A 17 -3.20 -25.24 42.55
C GLU A 17 -2.49 -26.49 42.00
N PRO A 18 -1.79 -26.38 40.86
CA PRO A 18 -0.77 -27.34 40.48
C PRO A 18 0.65 -26.85 40.84
N PRO A 19 1.60 -27.78 41.00
CA PRO A 19 2.76 -27.63 41.87
C PRO A 19 3.92 -26.86 41.25
N ILE A 20 4.63 -26.17 42.15
CA ILE A 20 5.99 -25.63 42.01
C ILE A 20 6.92 -26.78 41.58
N LEU A 21 7.41 -26.71 40.34
CA LEU A 21 8.41 -27.63 39.81
C LEU A 21 9.79 -26.99 39.85
N HIS A 22 10.66 -27.70 40.57
CA HIS A 22 12.03 -27.40 40.89
C HIS A 22 12.91 -27.09 39.68
N ASP A 23 13.64 -26.00 39.83
CA ASP A 23 14.92 -25.65 39.24
C ASP A 23 15.88 -26.85 39.13
N GLN A 24 16.26 -27.20 37.89
CA GLN A 24 17.45 -27.99 37.59
C GLN A 24 18.21 -27.38 36.40
N GLY A 25 19.24 -26.59 36.72
CA GLY A 25 20.60 -26.83 36.26
C GLY A 25 20.86 -26.82 34.74
N MET A 26 20.94 -25.63 34.15
CA MET A 26 21.59 -25.44 32.84
C MET A 26 23.12 -25.36 33.02
N PRO A 27 23.92 -26.21 32.34
CA PRO A 27 25.37 -26.15 32.40
C PRO A 27 25.91 -24.92 31.64
N LYS A 28 26.79 -24.17 32.33
CA LYS A 28 27.59 -23.06 31.82
C LYS A 28 28.47 -23.51 30.64
N ALA A 29 28.01 -23.30 29.41
CA ALA A 29 28.87 -23.34 28.23
C ALA A 29 29.38 -21.92 27.94
N ALA A 30 30.62 -21.69 28.34
CA ALA A 30 31.41 -20.51 28.02
C ALA A 30 31.46 -20.29 26.50
N ARG A 31 30.84 -19.21 26.00
CA ARG A 31 31.04 -18.74 24.62
C ARG A 31 31.68 -17.36 24.64
N ALA A 32 32.99 -17.41 24.43
CA ALA A 32 33.94 -16.34 24.16
C ALA A 32 33.33 -14.96 23.83
N HIS A 33 33.51 -14.03 24.75
CA HIS A 33 33.62 -12.62 24.46
C HIS A 33 34.77 -12.39 23.45
N ARG A 34 34.44 -12.20 22.18
CA ARG A 34 35.37 -11.54 21.25
C ARG A 34 35.21 -10.04 21.43
N SER A 35 36.24 -9.46 22.02
CA SER A 35 36.49 -8.04 22.16
C SER A 35 36.27 -7.30 20.84
N ARG A 36 35.35 -6.35 20.86
CA ARG A 36 35.30 -5.22 19.94
C ARG A 36 36.55 -4.38 20.17
N THR A 37 37.53 -4.50 19.29
CA THR A 37 38.57 -3.48 19.11
C THR A 37 38.37 -2.75 17.80
N ALA A 38 38.28 -1.44 17.94
CA ALA A 38 38.15 -0.41 16.92
C ALA A 38 38.89 -0.66 15.60
N LYS A 39 38.16 -0.53 14.49
CA LYS A 39 38.64 0.12 13.27
C LYS A 39 37.54 1.04 12.74
N LYS A 40 37.62 2.30 13.18
CA LYS A 40 37.04 3.44 12.45
C LYS A 40 37.91 3.70 11.23
N ASN A 41 37.24 4.18 10.18
CA ASN A 41 37.74 4.82 8.95
C ASN A 41 37.90 3.93 7.70
N ALA A 42 37.22 4.42 6.65
CA ALA A 42 37.28 4.09 5.23
C ALA A 42 36.47 2.86 4.74
N LEU A 43 35.15 3.02 4.57
CA LEU A 43 34.43 2.56 3.37
C LEU A 43 32.99 3.13 3.35
N SER A 44 32.85 4.35 2.84
CA SER A 44 31.56 4.92 2.42
C SER A 44 31.63 5.17 0.93
N LYS A 45 31.33 4.12 0.16
CA LYS A 45 30.90 4.12 -1.25
C LYS A 45 30.53 2.68 -1.57
N ASP A 46 29.40 2.51 -2.25
CA ASP A 46 28.88 1.27 -2.84
C ASP A 46 28.11 0.31 -1.92
N LEU A 47 26.95 0.80 -1.46
CA LEU A 47 25.76 -0.05 -1.23
C LEU A 47 24.74 0.25 -2.34
N ASN A 48 25.09 -0.13 -3.56
CA ASN A 48 24.12 -0.32 -4.63
C ASN A 48 23.45 -1.66 -4.38
N VAL A 49 22.26 -1.64 -3.77
CA VAL A 49 21.37 -2.81 -3.76
C VAL A 49 20.89 -2.97 -5.20
N THR A 50 21.59 -3.80 -5.97
CA THR A 50 21.13 -4.26 -7.27
C THR A 50 19.90 -5.13 -7.06
N ILE A 51 18.73 -4.51 -7.05
CA ILE A 51 17.46 -5.19 -7.29
C ILE A 51 17.57 -5.76 -8.70
N SER A 52 17.48 -7.08 -8.83
CA SER A 52 17.51 -7.77 -10.12
C SER A 52 16.45 -7.19 -11.05
N SER A 53 16.90 -6.71 -12.21
CA SER A 53 16.12 -6.10 -13.30
C SER A 53 15.08 -7.05 -13.93
N SER A 54 14.97 -8.29 -13.47
CA SER A 54 14.02 -9.29 -13.99
C SER A 54 12.58 -9.09 -13.49
N ASP A 55 12.39 -8.40 -12.35
CA ASP A 55 11.10 -8.44 -11.64
C ASP A 55 10.22 -7.18 -11.87
N GLN A 56 10.70 -6.18 -12.61
CA GLN A 56 9.90 -5.01 -13.04
C GLN A 56 9.21 -5.18 -14.41
N ALA A 57 9.48 -6.26 -15.17
CA ALA A 57 9.02 -6.40 -16.55
C ALA A 57 7.58 -6.97 -16.71
N LEU A 58 6.91 -7.37 -15.63
CA LEU A 58 5.59 -8.02 -15.70
C LEU A 58 4.42 -7.16 -15.22
N LEU A 59 4.65 -5.91 -14.81
CA LEU A 59 3.59 -4.98 -14.35
C LEU A 59 3.41 -3.72 -15.20
N THR A 60 4.17 -3.55 -16.30
CA THR A 60 4.14 -2.35 -17.15
C THR A 60 3.55 -2.55 -18.55
N LYS A 61 3.10 -3.77 -18.91
CA LYS A 61 2.51 -4.05 -20.23
C LYS A 61 1.02 -3.72 -20.39
N SER A 62 0.37 -3.14 -19.39
CA SER A 62 -1.08 -2.85 -19.44
C SER A 62 -1.45 -1.35 -19.50
N VAL A 63 -0.49 -0.44 -19.63
CA VAL A 63 -0.74 1.01 -19.47
C VAL A 63 -0.23 1.88 -20.65
N ILE A 64 0.31 1.28 -21.72
CA ILE A 64 0.86 2.04 -22.86
C ILE A 64 0.08 1.72 -24.14
N THR A 65 -1.20 2.11 -24.20
CA THR A 65 -1.93 2.24 -25.48
C THR A 65 -3.09 3.24 -25.39
N VAL A 66 -2.93 4.41 -24.75
CA VAL A 66 -3.89 5.53 -24.90
C VAL A 66 -3.21 6.89 -24.70
N LYS A 67 -2.17 7.22 -25.48
CA LYS A 67 -1.68 8.61 -25.62
C LYS A 67 -1.02 8.77 -26.98
N ASN A 68 -1.82 9.01 -28.02
CA ASN A 68 -1.37 9.61 -29.29
C ASN A 68 -2.58 9.93 -30.17
N VAL A 69 -3.46 10.84 -29.73
CA VAL A 69 -4.32 11.66 -30.60
C VAL A 69 -4.55 12.98 -29.86
N MET A 70 -4.56 14.09 -30.61
CA MET A 70 -4.76 15.49 -30.18
C MET A 70 -3.49 16.26 -29.82
N LYS A 71 -2.73 16.59 -30.86
CA LYS A 71 -1.94 17.82 -30.90
C LYS A 71 -1.90 18.32 -32.34
N GLU A 72 -2.90 19.10 -32.73
CA GLU A 72 -2.83 20.07 -33.84
C GLU A 72 -4.13 20.88 -33.87
N GLN A 73 -4.01 22.15 -34.25
CA GLN A 73 -5.04 23.20 -34.33
C GLN A 73 -5.27 24.03 -33.06
N ASN A 74 -4.45 25.06 -32.85
CA ASN A 74 -4.96 26.44 -32.90
C ASN A 74 -3.79 27.43 -32.88
N ALA A 75 -3.45 27.94 -34.07
CA ALA A 75 -2.61 29.11 -34.25
C ALA A 75 -3.43 30.16 -34.98
N GLY A 76 -3.45 31.38 -34.45
CA GLY A 76 -3.77 32.59 -35.22
C GLY A 76 -5.19 33.13 -35.05
N SER A 77 -5.37 34.07 -34.12
CA SER A 77 -6.24 35.23 -34.40
C SER A 77 -5.78 36.42 -33.56
N THR A 78 -5.17 37.37 -34.26
CA THR A 78 -4.74 38.68 -33.78
C THR A 78 -5.85 39.71 -33.92
N ALA A 79 -5.86 40.64 -32.97
CA ALA A 79 -6.33 42.02 -33.07
C ALA A 79 -7.83 42.27 -33.30
N ASN A 80 -8.50 42.82 -32.28
CA ASN A 80 -9.24 44.09 -32.42
C ASN A 80 -9.60 44.63 -31.03
N ALA A 81 -9.03 45.79 -30.70
CA ALA A 81 -9.43 46.61 -29.57
C ALA A 81 -10.44 47.66 -30.06
N PRO A 82 -11.63 47.79 -29.45
CA PRO A 82 -12.46 48.96 -29.64
C PRO A 82 -12.31 49.95 -28.48
N SER A 83 -12.15 51.21 -28.86
CA SER A 83 -12.13 52.41 -28.04
C SER A 83 -13.31 52.51 -27.07
N ILE A 84 -13.00 52.88 -25.84
CA ILE A 84 -13.97 53.25 -24.79
C ILE A 84 -14.41 54.70 -25.07
N SER A 85 -15.65 54.84 -25.55
CA SER A 85 -16.36 56.12 -25.57
C SER A 85 -17.11 56.29 -24.24
N ASP A 86 -16.74 57.35 -23.56
CA ASP A 86 -17.32 57.91 -22.35
C ASP A 86 -18.77 58.37 -22.63
N ALA A 87 -19.76 57.75 -21.97
CA ALA A 87 -21.15 58.18 -22.00
C ALA A 87 -21.77 57.96 -20.61
N GLY A 88 -22.04 59.06 -19.93
CA GLY A 88 -22.65 59.09 -18.61
C GLY A 88 -24.01 58.40 -18.57
N VAL A 89 -24.27 57.71 -17.46
CA VAL A 89 -25.59 57.15 -17.16
C VAL A 89 -26.02 57.61 -15.78
N SER A 90 -27.17 58.29 -15.81
CA SER A 90 -28.00 58.75 -14.71
C SER A 90 -28.19 57.72 -13.60
N ALA A 91 -28.07 58.24 -12.37
CA ALA A 91 -28.60 57.62 -11.17
C ALA A 91 -30.12 57.39 -11.33
N SER A 92 -30.49 56.13 -11.54
CA SER A 92 -31.86 55.67 -11.37
C SER A 92 -31.90 54.67 -10.21
N ASP A 93 -32.63 55.11 -9.19
CA ASP A 93 -33.08 54.43 -7.99
C ASP A 93 -33.26 52.91 -8.18
N ALA A 94 -32.27 52.14 -7.74
CA ALA A 94 -32.34 50.69 -7.70
C ALA A 94 -33.02 50.25 -6.40
N LEU A 95 -34.33 49.99 -6.49
CA LEU A 95 -35.09 49.25 -5.47
C LEU A 95 -34.31 48.00 -5.02
N PRO A 96 -34.22 47.73 -3.71
CA PRO A 96 -33.52 46.56 -3.19
C PRO A 96 -34.18 45.28 -3.71
N LYS A 97 -33.52 44.62 -4.66
CA LYS A 97 -33.89 43.28 -5.14
C LYS A 97 -33.92 42.34 -3.94
N LYS A 98 -35.10 41.79 -3.67
CA LYS A 98 -35.35 40.76 -2.66
C LYS A 98 -34.35 39.61 -2.89
N PRO A 99 -33.44 39.30 -1.96
CA PRO A 99 -32.57 38.15 -2.10
C PRO A 99 -33.44 36.87 -2.08
N GLY A 100 -33.22 35.98 -3.03
CA GLY A 100 -33.53 34.56 -2.80
C GLY A 100 -34.65 33.92 -3.61
N GLN A 101 -34.74 34.20 -4.91
CA GLN A 101 -35.35 33.24 -5.84
C GLN A 101 -34.34 32.93 -6.95
N LEU A 102 -33.28 32.22 -6.56
CA LEU A 102 -32.34 31.63 -7.51
C LEU A 102 -33.16 30.69 -8.40
N SER A 103 -33.25 31.01 -9.69
CA SER A 103 -33.81 30.13 -10.70
C SER A 103 -33.00 28.84 -10.72
N SER A 104 -33.43 27.84 -9.96
CA SER A 104 -32.71 26.57 -9.80
C SER A 104 -33.03 25.65 -10.96
N SER A 105 -32.53 25.97 -12.15
CA SER A 105 -32.51 24.99 -13.23
C SER A 105 -31.82 23.73 -12.71
N PRO A 106 -32.42 22.53 -12.85
CA PRO A 106 -31.80 21.29 -12.41
C PRO A 106 -30.60 20.90 -13.27
N ILE A 107 -30.53 21.44 -14.49
CA ILE A 107 -29.47 21.19 -15.46
C ILE A 107 -28.25 22.04 -15.09
N VAL A 108 -27.12 21.35 -14.91
CA VAL A 108 -25.84 21.92 -14.53
C VAL A 108 -24.79 21.36 -15.47
N ASP A 109 -24.03 22.23 -16.12
CA ASP A 109 -22.79 21.86 -16.80
C ASP A 109 -21.61 22.14 -15.87
N GLN A 110 -20.87 21.09 -15.50
CA GLN A 110 -19.76 21.16 -14.57
C GLN A 110 -18.71 20.12 -14.93
N ALA A 111 -17.49 20.56 -15.22
CA ALA A 111 -16.35 19.68 -15.49
C ALA A 111 -15.91 18.92 -14.25
N LEU A 112 -15.28 17.75 -14.46
CA LEU A 112 -14.60 17.00 -13.41
C LEU A 112 -13.26 17.67 -13.10
N ASP A 113 -13.14 18.27 -11.91
CA ASP A 113 -12.00 19.11 -11.53
C ASP A 113 -11.24 18.52 -10.33
N ASN A 114 -10.18 19.22 -9.91
CA ASN A 114 -9.44 18.89 -8.71
C ASN A 114 -9.53 20.06 -7.72
N LEU A 115 -10.32 19.90 -6.67
CA LEU A 115 -10.54 20.96 -5.68
C LEU A 115 -9.25 21.44 -5.01
N LEU A 116 -8.24 20.56 -4.91
CA LEU A 116 -6.96 20.87 -4.27
C LEU A 116 -6.14 21.92 -5.02
N VAL A 117 -6.47 22.22 -6.29
CA VAL A 117 -5.73 23.22 -7.10
C VAL A 117 -6.57 24.44 -7.47
N MET A 118 -7.87 24.44 -7.12
CA MET A 118 -8.76 25.57 -7.39
C MET A 118 -8.49 26.71 -6.42
N ILE A 119 -8.73 27.96 -6.82
CA ILE A 119 -8.73 29.09 -5.87
C ILE A 119 -10.04 29.17 -5.10
N ARG A 120 -10.05 29.83 -3.94
CA ARG A 120 -11.23 29.90 -3.07
C ARG A 120 -12.52 30.38 -3.77
N PRO A 121 -12.52 31.47 -4.56
CA PRO A 121 -13.74 31.91 -5.24
C PRO A 121 -14.35 30.84 -6.15
N GLU A 122 -13.52 30.16 -6.95
CA GLU A 122 -13.98 29.07 -7.82
C GLU A 122 -14.60 27.91 -7.00
N ARG A 123 -14.01 27.59 -5.84
CA ARG A 123 -14.56 26.56 -4.95
C ARG A 123 -15.91 26.99 -4.34
N GLN A 124 -16.07 28.27 -4.00
CA GLN A 124 -17.34 28.79 -3.48
C GLN A 124 -18.44 28.77 -4.55
N ASP A 125 -18.10 29.00 -5.81
CA ASP A 125 -19.04 28.90 -6.93
C ASP A 125 -19.59 27.48 -7.11
N LEU A 126 -18.81 26.44 -6.74
CA LEU A 126 -19.28 25.06 -6.73
C LEU A 126 -20.37 24.80 -5.69
N LEU A 127 -20.53 25.64 -4.66
CA LEU A 127 -21.59 25.49 -3.67
C LEU A 127 -22.93 26.08 -4.13
N GLN A 128 -22.96 26.74 -5.29
CA GLN A 128 -24.17 27.34 -5.85
C GLN A 128 -24.97 26.34 -6.69
N GLY A 129 -26.27 26.61 -6.88
CA GLY A 129 -27.14 25.87 -7.79
C GLY A 129 -28.03 24.81 -7.11
N PRO A 130 -28.55 23.83 -7.87
CA PRO A 130 -29.46 22.84 -7.35
C PRO A 130 -28.75 21.89 -6.38
N CYS A 131 -29.50 21.45 -5.36
CA CYS A 131 -29.06 20.41 -4.44
C CYS A 131 -29.60 19.04 -4.89
N ILE A 132 -28.80 17.99 -4.66
CA ILE A 132 -29.18 16.60 -4.91
C ILE A 132 -29.43 15.87 -3.58
N THR A 133 -30.12 14.74 -3.69
CA THR A 133 -30.29 13.77 -2.61
C THR A 133 -29.63 12.45 -3.00
N ILE A 134 -28.81 11.91 -2.09
CA ILE A 134 -28.22 10.58 -2.26
C ILE A 134 -28.90 9.61 -1.30
N HIS A 135 -29.52 8.57 -1.85
CA HIS A 135 -30.16 7.51 -1.07
C HIS A 135 -29.18 6.34 -0.85
N VAL A 136 -29.03 5.93 0.40
CA VAL A 136 -28.24 4.77 0.82
C VAL A 136 -29.17 3.80 1.54
N GLY A 137 -29.72 2.85 0.79
CA GLY A 137 -30.81 2.01 1.29
C GLY A 137 -32.02 2.86 1.70
N GLY A 138 -32.38 2.84 2.99
CA GLY A 138 -33.48 3.63 3.55
C GLY A 138 -33.09 5.01 4.10
N THR A 139 -31.80 5.36 4.09
CA THR A 139 -31.31 6.65 4.60
C THR A 139 -31.05 7.61 3.45
N SER A 140 -31.48 8.87 3.57
CA SER A 140 -31.28 9.91 2.56
C SER A 140 -30.30 10.97 3.07
N VAL A 141 -29.25 11.24 2.30
CA VAL A 141 -28.32 12.34 2.51
C VAL A 141 -28.75 13.48 1.59
N ILE A 142 -29.36 14.52 2.18
CA ILE A 142 -29.95 15.67 1.46
C ILE A 142 -28.99 16.88 1.44
N ASN A 143 -29.31 17.90 0.65
CA ASN A 143 -28.59 19.19 0.59
C ASN A 143 -27.14 19.10 0.09
N ILE A 144 -26.85 18.18 -0.83
CA ILE A 144 -25.53 18.08 -1.48
C ILE A 144 -25.53 19.01 -2.70
N SER A 145 -24.57 19.93 -2.82
CA SER A 145 -24.46 20.75 -4.04
C SER A 145 -24.17 19.88 -5.26
N LYS A 146 -25.03 19.94 -6.29
CA LYS A 146 -24.86 19.17 -7.53
C LYS A 146 -23.55 19.50 -8.23
N ARG A 147 -23.20 20.80 -8.29
CA ARG A 147 -21.95 21.28 -8.91
C ARG A 147 -20.73 20.72 -8.19
N ALA A 148 -20.65 20.89 -6.88
CA ALA A 148 -19.54 20.36 -6.09
C ALA A 148 -19.42 18.83 -6.20
N ALA A 149 -20.55 18.11 -6.17
CA ALA A 149 -20.57 16.67 -6.35
C ALA A 149 -20.04 16.24 -7.74
N MET A 150 -20.49 16.90 -8.82
CA MET A 150 -19.99 16.64 -10.18
C MET A 150 -18.51 17.01 -10.35
N ALA A 151 -18.05 18.07 -9.70
CA ALA A 151 -16.65 18.49 -9.78
C ALA A 151 -15.70 17.51 -9.08
N THR A 152 -16.16 16.81 -8.05
CA THR A 152 -15.30 16.01 -7.15
C THR A 152 -15.42 14.51 -7.36
N SER A 153 -16.62 14.02 -7.68
CA SER A 153 -16.92 12.61 -7.85
C SER A 153 -17.05 12.27 -9.32
N SER A 154 -16.12 11.45 -9.83
CA SER A 154 -16.18 10.98 -11.22
C SER A 154 -17.45 10.15 -11.52
N VAL A 155 -17.97 9.45 -10.50
CA VAL A 155 -19.20 8.66 -10.61
C VAL A 155 -20.44 9.55 -10.70
N LEU A 156 -20.56 10.55 -9.82
CA LEU A 156 -21.68 11.48 -9.83
C LEU A 156 -21.62 12.40 -11.07
N HIS A 157 -20.43 12.83 -11.48
CA HIS A 157 -20.22 13.54 -12.75
C HIS A 157 -20.82 12.74 -13.91
N LYS A 158 -20.40 11.49 -14.09
CA LYS A 158 -20.90 10.62 -15.16
C LYS A 158 -22.42 10.45 -15.10
N HIS A 159 -22.97 10.24 -13.90
CA HIS A 159 -24.43 10.06 -13.71
C HIS A 159 -25.23 11.29 -14.10
N PHE A 160 -24.87 12.46 -13.59
CA PHE A 160 -25.62 13.69 -13.83
C PHE A 160 -25.36 14.31 -15.21
N THR A 161 -24.22 14.05 -15.83
CA THR A 161 -24.01 14.37 -17.25
C THR A 161 -24.94 13.54 -18.15
N ALA A 162 -25.13 12.26 -17.83
CA ALA A 162 -26.06 11.40 -18.56
C ALA A 162 -27.54 11.69 -18.24
N ASN A 163 -27.83 12.18 -17.03
CA ASN A 163 -29.18 12.46 -16.53
C ASN A 163 -29.26 13.90 -15.98
N PRO A 164 -29.22 14.92 -16.84
CA PRO A 164 -29.06 16.32 -16.42
C PRO A 164 -30.19 16.84 -15.55
N GLU A 165 -31.41 16.33 -15.70
CA GLU A 165 -32.57 16.72 -14.89
C GLU A 165 -32.65 15.99 -13.54
N SER A 166 -31.89 14.91 -13.36
CA SER A 166 -31.93 14.13 -12.13
C SER A 166 -31.35 14.92 -10.96
N LEU A 167 -32.02 14.86 -9.81
CA LEU A 167 -31.57 15.38 -8.52
C LEU A 167 -31.36 14.25 -7.51
N GLU A 168 -31.38 12.99 -7.94
CA GLU A 168 -31.26 11.83 -7.09
C GLU A 168 -30.15 10.90 -7.58
N TYR A 169 -29.43 10.32 -6.63
CA TYR A 169 -28.52 9.20 -6.86
C TYR A 169 -28.77 8.13 -5.80
N ARG A 170 -28.71 6.84 -6.17
CA ARG A 170 -29.08 5.74 -5.28
C ARG A 170 -27.96 4.70 -5.20
N PHE A 171 -27.52 4.42 -3.98
CA PHE A 171 -26.69 3.27 -3.65
C PHE A 171 -27.55 2.10 -3.20
N SER A 172 -27.03 0.88 -3.42
CA SER A 172 -27.66 -0.33 -2.87
C SER A 172 -27.54 -0.35 -1.34
N ARG A 173 -28.49 -1.01 -0.67
CA ARG A 173 -28.49 -1.13 0.80
C ARG A 173 -27.20 -1.82 1.26
N GLY A 174 -26.52 -1.24 2.24
CA GLY A 174 -25.31 -1.80 2.84
C GLY A 174 -24.04 -1.64 1.99
N GLN A 175 -24.12 -0.99 0.83
CA GLN A 175 -22.96 -0.81 -0.04
C GLN A 175 -21.99 0.25 0.50
N VAL A 176 -22.51 1.28 1.16
CA VAL A 176 -21.73 2.40 1.69
C VAL A 176 -22.35 2.90 3.00
N HIS A 177 -21.53 3.42 3.91
CA HIS A 177 -22.02 4.03 5.14
C HIS A 177 -22.57 5.45 4.86
N PRO A 178 -23.82 5.78 5.23
CA PRO A 178 -24.41 7.08 4.92
C PRO A 178 -23.67 8.25 5.61
N GLY A 179 -23.13 8.02 6.81
CA GLY A 179 -22.31 9.02 7.51
C GLY A 179 -21.03 9.39 6.75
N ALA A 180 -20.41 8.42 6.07
CA ALA A 180 -19.21 8.67 5.28
C ALA A 180 -19.54 9.49 4.01
N VAL A 181 -20.67 9.20 3.37
CA VAL A 181 -21.17 9.99 2.22
C VAL A 181 -21.49 11.43 2.64
N ARG A 182 -22.16 11.61 3.78
CA ARG A 182 -22.45 12.93 4.36
C ARG A 182 -21.16 13.70 4.63
N PHE A 183 -20.20 13.08 5.29
CA PHE A 183 -18.92 13.71 5.59
C PHE A 183 -18.18 14.14 4.32
N LEU A 184 -18.09 13.27 3.31
CA LEU A 184 -17.40 13.55 2.05
C LEU A 184 -18.07 14.66 1.23
N LEU A 185 -19.38 14.65 1.10
CA LEU A 185 -20.08 15.50 0.13
C LEU A 185 -20.71 16.76 0.74
N ILE A 186 -20.81 16.82 2.07
CA ILE A 186 -21.37 17.98 2.78
C ILE A 186 -20.29 18.59 3.67
N ASP A 187 -19.88 17.88 4.73
CA ASP A 187 -19.06 18.48 5.78
C ASP A 187 -17.69 18.93 5.24
N TRP A 188 -16.89 18.00 4.68
CA TRP A 188 -15.59 18.31 4.08
C TRP A 188 -15.69 19.29 2.91
N MET A 189 -16.75 19.17 2.10
CA MET A 189 -16.96 20.02 0.94
C MET A 189 -17.19 21.48 1.35
N GLN A 190 -18.07 21.70 2.32
CA GLN A 190 -18.38 23.03 2.83
C GLN A 190 -17.16 23.66 3.48
N GLU A 191 -16.40 22.91 4.28
CA GLU A 191 -15.18 23.40 4.90
C GLU A 191 -14.12 23.75 3.84
N THR A 192 -13.80 22.83 2.93
CA THR A 192 -12.77 23.00 1.90
C THR A 192 -13.08 24.15 0.94
N CYS A 193 -14.35 24.36 0.60
CA CYS A 193 -14.77 25.47 -0.25
C CYS A 193 -14.72 26.82 0.47
N ASN A 194 -14.88 26.85 1.80
CA ASN A 194 -14.89 28.08 2.57
C ASN A 194 -13.52 28.50 3.10
N GLU A 195 -12.60 27.55 3.29
CA GLU A 195 -11.23 27.79 3.72
C GLU A 195 -10.39 28.51 2.64
N PHE A 196 -9.31 29.15 3.07
CA PHE A 196 -8.38 29.84 2.15
C PHE A 196 -7.66 28.84 1.23
N GLU A 197 -7.08 27.80 1.81
CA GLU A 197 -6.42 26.70 1.10
C GLU A 197 -7.31 25.46 1.09
N ALA A 198 -7.36 24.77 -0.05
CA ALA A 198 -8.01 23.47 -0.13
C ALA A 198 -7.10 22.39 0.46
N TYR A 199 -7.65 21.45 1.21
CA TYR A 199 -6.90 20.40 1.88
C TYR A 199 -7.52 19.02 1.60
N ALA A 200 -6.67 17.99 1.70
CA ALA A 200 -7.10 16.61 1.55
C ALA A 200 -8.01 16.19 2.71
N ILE A 201 -8.86 15.18 2.51
CA ILE A 201 -9.83 14.76 3.51
C ILE A 201 -9.10 14.32 4.80
N PRO A 202 -9.37 14.92 5.97
CA PRO A 202 -8.63 14.60 7.18
C PRO A 202 -8.98 13.20 7.69
N ALA A 203 -8.00 12.54 8.31
CA ALA A 203 -8.23 11.29 9.04
C ALA A 203 -9.18 11.52 10.22
N GLN A 204 -10.02 10.54 10.50
CA GLN A 204 -11.03 10.57 11.54
C GLN A 204 -10.48 10.07 12.88
N LYS A 205 -11.33 10.12 13.89
CA LYS A 205 -10.96 9.72 15.26
C LYS A 205 -10.82 8.22 15.40
N THR A 206 -11.57 7.46 14.61
CA THR A 206 -11.61 6.00 14.69
C THR A 206 -11.24 5.34 13.37
N PHE A 207 -10.61 4.17 13.48
CA PHE A 207 -10.26 3.33 12.34
C PHE A 207 -11.47 2.99 11.46
N GLY A 208 -12.61 2.65 12.09
CA GLY A 208 -13.83 2.29 11.38
C GLY A 208 -14.41 3.42 10.54
N GLU A 209 -14.36 4.66 11.03
CA GLU A 209 -14.79 5.86 10.29
C GLU A 209 -13.91 6.09 9.06
N ASP A 210 -12.59 6.00 9.21
CA ASP A 210 -11.66 6.14 8.10
C ASP A 210 -11.85 5.06 7.03
N VAL A 211 -12.03 3.81 7.43
CA VAL A 211 -12.32 2.70 6.51
C VAL A 211 -13.64 2.93 5.77
N ALA A 212 -14.68 3.40 6.46
CA ALA A 212 -15.96 3.73 5.85
C ALA A 212 -15.82 4.90 4.84
N ILE A 213 -15.02 5.92 5.15
CA ILE A 213 -14.69 7.03 4.25
C ILE A 213 -13.94 6.53 3.02
N LEU A 214 -12.93 5.66 3.20
CA LEU A 214 -12.17 5.09 2.09
C LEU A 214 -13.05 4.25 1.15
N CYS A 215 -13.99 3.48 1.70
CA CYS A 215 -14.98 2.75 0.93
C CYS A 215 -15.90 3.69 0.14
N ALA A 216 -16.48 4.69 0.82
CA ALA A 216 -17.35 5.69 0.19
C ALA A 216 -16.62 6.47 -0.91
N ALA A 217 -15.39 6.91 -0.65
CA ALA A 217 -14.57 7.64 -1.61
C ALA A 217 -14.29 6.79 -2.85
N ARG A 218 -14.03 5.49 -2.69
CA ARG A 218 -13.83 4.59 -3.85
C ARG A 218 -15.11 4.42 -4.67
N LEU A 219 -16.24 4.22 -4.01
CA LEU A 219 -17.54 4.06 -4.70
C LEU A 219 -18.01 5.34 -5.39
N LEU A 220 -17.60 6.51 -4.90
CA LEU A 220 -17.84 7.81 -5.51
C LEU A 220 -16.75 8.21 -6.52
N GLY A 221 -15.64 7.48 -6.61
CA GLY A 221 -14.51 7.87 -7.47
C GLY A 221 -13.82 9.17 -7.02
N MET A 222 -13.66 9.32 -5.70
CA MET A 222 -13.05 10.43 -4.96
C MET A 222 -11.73 10.02 -4.27
N GLU A 223 -11.09 8.92 -4.68
CA GLU A 223 -9.94 8.32 -4.00
C GLU A 223 -8.74 9.26 -3.90
N ARG A 224 -8.61 10.18 -4.86
CA ARG A 224 -7.51 11.16 -4.89
C ARG A 224 -7.43 12.00 -3.61
N TYR A 225 -8.57 12.30 -2.99
CA TYR A 225 -8.67 13.15 -1.81
C TYR A 225 -8.39 12.38 -0.51
N CYS A 226 -8.46 11.03 -0.53
CA CYS A 226 -8.21 10.16 0.62
C CYS A 226 -6.89 9.37 0.55
N ARG A 227 -6.04 9.64 -0.45
CA ARG A 227 -4.85 8.82 -0.73
C ARG A 227 -3.90 8.69 0.46
N HIS A 228 -3.75 9.75 1.26
CA HIS A 228 -2.85 9.77 2.40
C HIS A 228 -3.37 8.87 3.54
N ILE A 229 -4.68 8.90 3.84
CA ILE A 229 -5.33 7.99 4.80
C ILE A 229 -5.10 6.53 4.38
N LEU A 230 -5.38 6.21 3.11
CA LEU A 230 -5.17 4.86 2.55
C LEU A 230 -3.71 4.40 2.70
N THR A 231 -2.76 5.27 2.37
CA THR A 231 -1.34 4.95 2.44
C THR A 231 -0.90 4.70 3.88
N GLY A 232 -1.40 5.51 4.83
CA GLY A 232 -1.15 5.34 6.26
C GLY A 232 -1.62 3.97 6.76
N TYR A 233 -2.87 3.58 6.47
CA TYR A 233 -3.40 2.30 6.91
C TYR A 233 -2.79 1.09 6.20
N ILE A 234 -2.40 1.20 4.92
CA ILE A 234 -1.60 0.14 4.28
C ILE A 234 -0.26 -0.04 4.99
N GLY A 235 0.38 1.06 5.45
CA GLY A 235 1.60 1.00 6.26
C GLY A 235 1.37 0.32 7.61
N TYR A 236 0.32 0.72 8.32
CA TYR A 236 -0.11 0.13 9.58
C TYR A 236 -0.34 -1.38 9.45
N LEU A 237 -1.20 -1.80 8.51
CA LEU A 237 -1.55 -3.21 8.28
C LEU A 237 -0.40 -4.08 7.77
N LYS A 238 0.74 -3.51 7.38
CA LYS A 238 1.94 -4.26 7.02
C LYS A 238 2.88 -4.51 8.20
N THR A 239 2.69 -3.77 9.29
CA THR A 239 3.64 -3.69 10.40
C THR A 239 3.02 -4.04 11.75
N HIS A 240 1.71 -3.96 11.87
CA HIS A 240 0.95 -4.20 13.09
C HIS A 240 -0.16 -5.21 12.82
N LEU A 241 -0.33 -6.13 13.76
CA LEU A 241 -1.44 -7.08 13.76
C LEU A 241 -2.74 -6.32 14.06
N PRO A 242 -3.71 -6.29 13.13
CA PRO A 242 -4.98 -5.61 13.36
C PRO A 242 -5.80 -6.33 14.44
N SER A 243 -6.54 -5.57 15.22
CA SER A 243 -7.53 -6.10 16.16
C SER A 243 -8.72 -6.74 15.43
N TYR A 244 -9.46 -7.61 16.11
CA TYR A 244 -10.65 -8.26 15.54
C TYR A 244 -11.69 -7.25 15.03
N GLU A 245 -11.89 -6.14 15.74
CA GLU A 245 -12.81 -5.07 15.33
C GLU A 245 -12.36 -4.41 14.02
N GLU A 246 -11.07 -4.16 13.87
CA GLU A 246 -10.49 -3.60 12.64
C GLU A 246 -10.62 -4.57 11.46
N ILE A 247 -10.43 -5.87 11.70
CA ILE A 247 -10.61 -6.92 10.68
C ILE A 247 -12.06 -6.93 10.20
N ILE A 248 -13.03 -6.90 11.13
CA ILE A 248 -14.47 -6.82 10.80
C ILE A 248 -14.76 -5.55 10.00
N ALA A 249 -14.23 -4.40 10.43
CA ALA A 249 -14.45 -3.13 9.76
C ALA A 249 -13.93 -3.16 8.31
N ILE A 250 -12.74 -3.70 8.06
CA ILE A 250 -12.20 -3.87 6.71
C ILE A 250 -13.07 -4.85 5.91
N GLU A 251 -13.45 -6.00 6.47
CA GLU A 251 -14.26 -7.00 5.76
C GLU A 251 -15.61 -6.45 5.29
N GLN A 252 -16.30 -5.72 6.16
CA GLN A 252 -17.60 -5.12 5.88
C GLN A 252 -17.53 -4.02 4.82
N ASN A 253 -16.39 -3.32 4.73
CA ASN A 253 -16.21 -2.18 3.82
C ASN A 253 -15.39 -2.51 2.56
N ALA A 254 -14.84 -3.72 2.45
CA ALA A 254 -14.05 -4.13 1.30
C ALA A 254 -14.92 -4.25 0.03
N THR A 255 -14.73 -3.32 -0.91
CA THR A 255 -15.53 -3.25 -2.15
C THR A 255 -15.25 -4.38 -3.12
N SER A 256 -14.09 -5.02 -3.01
CA SER A 256 -13.68 -6.17 -3.82
C SER A 256 -12.56 -6.94 -3.13
N ASP A 257 -12.27 -8.16 -3.57
CA ASP A 257 -11.12 -8.93 -3.06
C ASP A 257 -9.76 -8.34 -3.49
N LYS A 258 -9.78 -7.36 -4.41
CA LYS A 258 -8.62 -6.59 -4.84
C LYS A 258 -8.53 -5.23 -4.14
N ASP A 259 -9.34 -4.99 -3.11
CA ASP A 259 -9.23 -3.78 -2.30
C ASP A 259 -7.82 -3.73 -1.66
N PRO A 260 -7.09 -2.60 -1.78
CA PRO A 260 -5.75 -2.47 -1.20
C PRO A 260 -5.68 -2.73 0.31
N LEU A 261 -6.69 -2.32 1.10
CA LEU A 261 -6.72 -2.56 2.54
C LEU A 261 -6.97 -4.05 2.83
N TRP A 262 -7.96 -4.63 2.16
CA TRP A 262 -8.24 -6.07 2.24
C TRP A 262 -7.00 -6.89 1.90
N THR A 263 -6.37 -6.61 0.76
CA THR A 263 -5.19 -7.33 0.29
C THR A 263 -4.01 -7.19 1.25
N ALA A 264 -3.77 -5.98 1.78
CA ALA A 264 -2.70 -5.75 2.76
C ALA A 264 -2.94 -6.54 4.05
N MET A 265 -4.17 -6.48 4.58
CA MET A 265 -4.58 -7.21 5.79
C MET A 265 -4.42 -8.73 5.61
N ILE A 266 -4.99 -9.31 4.54
CA ILE A 266 -4.91 -10.76 4.28
C ILE A 266 -3.46 -11.22 4.19
N ASN A 267 -2.62 -10.50 3.46
CA ASN A 267 -1.21 -10.86 3.31
C ASN A 267 -0.46 -10.83 4.64
N HIS A 268 -0.75 -9.85 5.50
CA HIS A 268 -0.13 -9.75 6.82
C HIS A 268 -0.61 -10.86 7.76
N LEU A 269 -1.92 -11.11 7.83
CA LEU A 269 -2.49 -12.19 8.65
C LEU A 269 -1.97 -13.57 8.24
N CYS A 270 -1.87 -13.85 6.92
CA CYS A 270 -1.28 -15.10 6.42
C CYS A 270 0.20 -15.24 6.79
N HIS A 271 0.97 -14.15 6.67
CA HIS A 271 2.37 -14.14 7.08
C HIS A 271 2.52 -14.44 8.58
N ASP A 272 1.72 -13.79 9.42
CA ASP A 272 1.83 -13.92 10.87
C ASP A 272 1.31 -15.27 11.36
N ARG A 273 0.24 -15.79 10.75
CA ARG A 273 -0.23 -17.17 10.96
C ARG A 273 0.85 -18.19 10.62
N TYR A 274 1.50 -18.07 9.45
CA TYR A 274 2.59 -18.95 9.04
C TYR A 274 3.79 -18.89 10.00
N LYS A 275 4.04 -17.72 10.60
CA LYS A 275 5.13 -17.51 11.56
C LYS A 275 4.78 -17.85 13.01
N GLY A 276 3.52 -18.18 13.31
CA GLY A 276 3.05 -18.37 14.67
C GLY A 276 3.16 -17.09 15.52
N LEU A 277 2.97 -15.93 14.89
CA LEU A 277 3.05 -14.61 15.56
C LEU A 277 1.68 -14.11 16.06
N ILE A 278 0.61 -14.84 15.76
CA ILE A 278 -0.73 -14.54 16.29
C ILE A 278 -0.76 -15.01 17.77
N PRO A 279 -0.96 -14.10 18.73
CA PRO A 279 -0.88 -14.44 20.17
C PRO A 279 -1.90 -15.50 20.62
N ASP A 280 -3.08 -15.49 20.04
CA ASP A 280 -4.29 -16.21 20.43
C ASP A 280 -4.82 -17.07 19.27
N ALA A 281 -3.99 -18.00 18.80
CA ALA A 281 -4.27 -18.79 17.60
C ALA A 281 -5.60 -19.58 17.64
N GLU A 282 -6.02 -20.06 18.82
CA GLU A 282 -7.28 -20.81 18.98
C GLU A 282 -8.51 -19.89 18.80
N ASP A 283 -8.48 -18.71 19.42
CA ASP A 283 -9.53 -17.70 19.28
C ASP A 283 -9.58 -17.15 17.85
N PHE A 284 -8.42 -16.96 17.22
CA PHE A 284 -8.31 -16.54 15.84
C PHE A 284 -8.94 -17.56 14.88
N GLU A 285 -8.74 -18.87 15.10
CA GLU A 285 -9.37 -19.90 14.26
C GLU A 285 -10.90 -19.94 14.48
N ALA A 286 -11.36 -19.85 15.73
CA ALA A 286 -12.79 -19.74 16.03
C ALA A 286 -13.43 -18.48 15.43
N PHE A 287 -12.66 -17.39 15.33
CA PHE A 287 -13.05 -16.18 14.61
C PHE A 287 -13.15 -16.43 13.10
N LEU A 288 -12.18 -17.10 12.48
CA LEU A 288 -12.22 -17.42 11.04
C LEU A 288 -13.44 -18.28 10.65
N GLU A 289 -13.89 -19.19 11.51
CA GLU A 289 -15.10 -19.98 11.23
C GLU A 289 -16.37 -19.13 11.14
N LYS A 290 -16.43 -18.00 11.86
CA LYS A 290 -17.54 -17.03 11.77
C LYS A 290 -17.43 -16.15 10.53
N HIS A 291 -16.23 -15.99 9.98
CA HIS A 291 -15.91 -15.08 8.88
C HIS A 291 -15.47 -15.84 7.63
N THR A 292 -16.42 -16.53 6.99
CA THR A 292 -16.15 -17.44 5.85
C THR A 292 -15.48 -16.77 4.64
N ARG A 293 -15.75 -15.48 4.40
CA ARG A 293 -15.10 -14.71 3.32
C ARG A 293 -13.62 -14.49 3.63
N LEU A 294 -13.31 -14.04 4.85
CA LEU A 294 -11.94 -13.92 5.35
C LEU A 294 -11.18 -15.25 5.29
N LYS A 295 -11.77 -16.34 5.79
CA LYS A 295 -11.17 -17.68 5.79
C LYS A 295 -10.75 -18.12 4.38
N LYS A 296 -11.67 -18.04 3.41
CA LYS A 296 -11.39 -18.37 2.00
C LYS A 296 -10.30 -17.51 1.38
N ALA A 297 -10.30 -16.21 1.68
CA ALA A 297 -9.28 -15.29 1.18
C ALA A 297 -7.88 -15.65 1.73
N MET A 298 -7.79 -16.00 3.01
CA MET A 298 -6.55 -16.45 3.63
C MET A 298 -6.08 -17.81 3.09
N GLU A 299 -6.97 -18.78 2.89
CA GLU A 299 -6.64 -20.07 2.26
C GLU A 299 -6.08 -19.87 0.85
N SER A 300 -6.69 -18.99 0.05
CA SER A 300 -6.19 -18.66 -1.28
C SER A 300 -4.82 -17.98 -1.24
N ALA A 301 -4.58 -17.10 -0.26
CA ALA A 301 -3.30 -16.43 -0.09
C ALA A 301 -2.20 -17.39 0.41
N ASP A 302 -2.54 -18.34 1.27
CA ASP A 302 -1.60 -19.36 1.75
C ASP A 302 -1.10 -20.26 0.62
N ILE A 303 -1.99 -20.67 -0.30
CA ILE A 303 -1.59 -21.43 -1.49
C ILE A 303 -0.57 -20.63 -2.33
N PHE A 304 -0.81 -19.32 -2.49
CA PHE A 304 0.09 -18.43 -3.19
C PHE A 304 1.45 -18.31 -2.50
N PHE A 305 1.47 -18.11 -1.17
CA PHE A 305 2.71 -18.00 -0.40
C PHE A 305 3.49 -19.31 -0.34
N ALA A 306 2.82 -20.47 -0.24
CA ALA A 306 3.46 -21.77 -0.30
C ALA A 306 4.18 -21.98 -1.66
N GLY A 307 3.52 -21.61 -2.76
CA GLY A 307 4.11 -21.64 -4.10
C GLY A 307 5.32 -20.70 -4.24
N TYR A 308 5.20 -19.47 -3.70
CA TYR A 308 6.29 -18.50 -3.72
C TYR A 308 7.49 -18.95 -2.86
N ALA A 309 7.24 -19.49 -1.67
CA ALA A 309 8.26 -20.02 -0.77
C ALA A 309 9.03 -21.19 -1.41
N LYS A 310 8.33 -22.10 -2.10
CA LYS A 310 8.94 -23.21 -2.86
C LYS A 310 9.84 -22.69 -3.97
N LYS A 311 9.34 -21.78 -4.84
CA LYS A 311 10.14 -21.17 -5.91
C LYS A 311 11.39 -20.47 -5.38
N ARG A 312 11.27 -19.75 -4.26
CA ARG A 312 12.40 -19.06 -3.62
C ARG A 312 13.41 -20.05 -3.02
N ALA A 313 12.95 -21.16 -2.46
CA ALA A 313 13.83 -22.22 -1.96
C ALA A 313 14.61 -22.88 -3.11
N GLU A 314 13.94 -23.22 -4.21
CA GLU A 314 14.57 -23.77 -5.41
C GLU A 314 15.58 -22.79 -6.04
N GLY A 315 15.25 -21.50 -6.11
CA GLY A 315 16.15 -20.45 -6.59
C GLY A 315 17.44 -20.37 -5.76
N ARG A 316 17.32 -20.37 -4.42
CA ARG A 316 18.48 -20.39 -3.50
C ARG A 316 19.32 -21.65 -3.65
N GLU A 317 18.69 -22.80 -3.88
CA GLU A 317 19.41 -24.06 -4.05
C GLU A 317 20.17 -24.11 -5.38
N LYS A 318 19.57 -23.60 -6.47
CA LYS A 318 20.25 -23.42 -7.75
C LYS A 318 21.45 -22.49 -7.64
N GLU A 319 21.29 -21.35 -6.96
CA GLU A 319 22.37 -20.40 -6.72
C GLU A 319 23.52 -21.04 -5.92
N ARG A 320 23.20 -21.79 -4.85
CA ARG A 320 24.19 -22.54 -4.07
C ARG A 320 24.94 -23.56 -4.92
N ARG A 321 24.23 -24.30 -5.78
CA ARG A 321 24.83 -25.28 -6.69
C ARG A 321 25.76 -24.62 -7.69
N GLN A 322 25.33 -23.53 -8.34
CA GLN A 322 26.16 -22.77 -9.26
C GLN A 322 27.43 -22.24 -8.57
N ARG A 323 27.29 -21.69 -7.37
CA ARG A 323 28.44 -21.21 -6.59
C ARG A 323 29.39 -22.35 -6.20
N TRP A 324 28.85 -23.51 -5.85
CA TRP A 324 29.66 -24.70 -5.56
C TRP A 324 30.40 -25.19 -6.80
N GLU A 325 29.74 -25.27 -7.95
CA GLU A 325 30.35 -25.65 -9.23
C GLU A 325 31.45 -24.67 -9.66
N GLN A 326 31.21 -23.37 -9.51
CA GLN A 326 32.22 -22.34 -9.76
C GLN A 326 33.45 -22.51 -8.86
N ASN A 327 33.24 -22.70 -7.54
CA ASN A 327 34.33 -22.95 -6.60
C ASN A 327 35.11 -24.24 -6.95
N GLN A 328 34.42 -25.29 -7.39
CA GLN A 328 35.06 -26.53 -7.83
C GLN A 328 35.87 -26.33 -9.12
N ALA A 329 35.32 -25.60 -10.09
CA ALA A 329 36.02 -25.29 -11.34
C ALA A 329 37.26 -24.43 -11.08
N GLU A 330 37.15 -23.39 -10.24
CA GLU A 330 38.26 -22.55 -9.83
C GLU A 330 39.34 -23.38 -9.11
N LYS A 331 38.93 -24.25 -8.18
CA LYS A 331 39.87 -25.16 -7.50
C LYS A 331 40.60 -26.07 -8.47
N ARG A 332 39.90 -26.63 -9.47
CA ARG A 332 40.51 -27.47 -10.53
C ARG A 332 41.49 -26.66 -11.38
N GLN A 333 41.12 -25.46 -11.79
CA GLN A 333 42.00 -24.57 -12.55
C GLN A 333 43.26 -24.20 -11.76
N ARG A 334 43.11 -23.93 -10.46
CA ARG A 334 44.23 -23.65 -9.58
C ARG A 334 45.19 -24.84 -9.49
N ILE A 335 44.67 -26.03 -9.24
CA ILE A 335 45.47 -27.27 -9.21
C ILE A 335 46.20 -27.48 -10.55
N ALA A 336 45.51 -27.28 -11.69
CA ALA A 336 46.12 -27.43 -13.01
C ALA A 336 47.24 -26.41 -13.27
N ARG A 337 47.06 -25.14 -12.84
CA ARG A 337 48.11 -24.11 -12.94
C ARG A 337 49.32 -24.46 -12.06
N GLU A 338 49.09 -24.92 -10.84
CA GLU A 338 50.14 -25.36 -9.93
C GLU A 338 50.92 -26.55 -10.51
N GLN A 339 50.24 -27.51 -11.15
CA GLN A 339 50.88 -28.64 -11.85
C GLN A 339 51.74 -28.20 -13.04
N LEU A 340 51.21 -27.36 -13.93
CA LEU A 340 51.98 -26.83 -15.06
C LEU A 340 53.20 -26.02 -14.62
N ALA A 341 53.06 -25.23 -13.55
CA ALA A 341 54.18 -24.50 -12.95
C ALA A 341 55.26 -25.47 -12.43
N ALA A 342 54.86 -26.51 -11.70
CA ALA A 342 55.78 -27.54 -11.20
C ALA A 342 56.51 -28.29 -12.33
N GLU A 343 55.81 -28.67 -13.40
CA GLU A 343 56.41 -29.32 -14.57
C GLU A 343 57.41 -28.40 -15.29
N SER A 344 57.08 -27.11 -15.45
CA SER A 344 57.99 -26.14 -16.07
C SER A 344 59.26 -25.94 -15.25
N LEU A 345 59.16 -25.95 -13.91
CA LEU A 345 60.31 -25.87 -13.01
C LEU A 345 61.17 -27.13 -13.08
N LYS A 346 60.55 -28.31 -13.12
CA LYS A 346 61.25 -29.58 -13.28
C LYS A 346 62.04 -29.62 -14.59
N LYS A 347 61.42 -29.23 -15.71
CA LYS A 347 62.10 -29.15 -17.01
C LYS A 347 63.28 -28.19 -17.00
N LYS A 348 63.15 -27.01 -16.37
CA LYS A 348 64.25 -26.06 -16.19
C LYS A 348 65.40 -26.62 -15.36
N LEU A 349 65.12 -27.46 -14.36
CA LEU A 349 66.14 -28.15 -13.56
C LEU A 349 66.88 -29.21 -14.39
N ASP A 350 66.15 -29.99 -15.19
CA ASP A 350 66.74 -31.03 -16.04
C ASP A 350 67.65 -30.43 -17.13
N GLU A 351 67.26 -29.32 -17.76
CA GLU A 351 68.02 -28.66 -18.83
C GLU A 351 69.35 -28.03 -18.37
N LYS A 352 69.44 -27.61 -17.11
CA LYS A 352 70.61 -26.84 -16.61
C LYS A 352 71.78 -27.70 -16.14
N GLY A 353 71.64 -29.03 -16.12
CA GLY A 353 72.70 -29.95 -15.67
C GLY A 353 73.08 -29.76 -14.20
N SER A 354 73.87 -30.67 -13.63
CA SER A 354 74.15 -30.79 -12.17
C SER A 354 74.83 -29.58 -11.46
N GLY A 355 74.89 -28.41 -12.08
CA GLY A 355 75.36 -27.19 -11.46
C GLY A 355 74.41 -26.71 -10.36
N LEU A 356 74.97 -26.35 -9.20
CA LEU A 356 74.24 -25.87 -8.02
C LEU A 356 73.34 -24.66 -8.39
N MET A 357 72.04 -24.88 -8.54
CA MET A 357 71.05 -23.82 -8.82
C MET A 357 70.44 -23.32 -7.52
N SER A 358 70.51 -22.00 -7.27
CA SER A 358 69.74 -21.35 -6.22
C SER A 358 68.30 -21.18 -6.68
N VAL A 359 67.41 -22.02 -6.18
CA VAL A 359 65.96 -21.92 -6.39
C VAL A 359 65.40 -20.91 -5.39
N THR A 360 64.44 -20.08 -5.82
CA THR A 360 63.77 -19.15 -4.88
C THR A 360 62.94 -19.92 -3.84
N ALA A 361 62.68 -19.33 -2.68
CA ALA A 361 61.94 -20.00 -1.61
C ALA A 361 60.56 -20.51 -2.08
N ASP A 362 59.86 -19.73 -2.91
CA ASP A 362 58.54 -20.06 -3.45
C ASP A 362 58.60 -21.23 -4.46
N GLU A 363 59.61 -21.25 -5.34
CA GLU A 363 59.84 -22.35 -6.27
C GLU A 363 60.22 -23.65 -5.52
N ALA A 364 60.99 -23.53 -4.44
CA ALA A 364 61.34 -24.66 -3.58
C ALA A 364 60.13 -25.19 -2.78
N GLU A 365 59.12 -24.35 -2.49
CA GLU A 365 57.85 -24.80 -1.90
C GLU A 365 56.99 -25.56 -2.91
N VAL A 366 56.88 -25.06 -4.15
CA VAL A 366 56.17 -25.73 -5.24
C VAL A 366 56.77 -27.12 -5.52
N LEU A 367 58.10 -27.24 -5.58
CA LEU A 367 58.80 -28.50 -5.85
C LEU A 367 58.71 -29.52 -4.70
N ARG A 368 58.59 -29.06 -3.45
CA ARG A 368 58.48 -29.96 -2.29
C ARG A 368 57.13 -30.65 -2.19
N GLY A 369 56.19 -30.39 -3.10
CA GLY A 369 54.89 -31.06 -3.14
C GLY A 369 54.12 -30.94 -1.83
N ARG A 370 54.42 -29.91 -1.01
CA ARG A 370 53.77 -29.67 0.27
C ARG A 370 52.39 -29.08 0.00
N THR A 371 51.53 -29.92 -0.56
CA THR A 371 50.09 -29.82 -0.42
C THR A 371 49.82 -29.83 1.07
N ARG A 372 49.67 -28.64 1.68
CA ARG A 372 49.02 -28.51 2.98
C ARG A 372 47.56 -28.91 2.78
N THR A 373 47.28 -30.20 2.72
CA THR A 373 45.98 -30.74 3.11
C THR A 373 45.88 -30.55 4.62
N ARG A 374 45.28 -29.44 5.02
CA ARG A 374 44.78 -29.25 6.38
C ARG A 374 43.28 -29.02 6.31
#